data_AF-A0A350UFU9-F1
#
_entry.id   AF-A0A350UFU9-F1
#
_cell.length_a   1.000
_cell.length_b   1.000
_cell.length_c   1.000
_cell.angle_alpha   90.00
_cell.angle_beta   90.00
_cell.angle_gamma   90.00
#
_symmetry.space_group_name_H-M   'P 1'
#
loop_
_entity.id
_entity.type
_entity.pdbx_description
1 polymer ?
#
loop_
_entity_poly.entity_id
_entity_poly.type
_entity_poly.pdbx_seq_one_letter_code
_entity_poly.pdbx_strand_id
1 'polypeptide(L)'
;MKTALSLLLILSLAACTKPAPPAAASDEPHPESVTHWTPATELFAEYPPLVAGETSRFAIHLTRLDTFKPVTEGRVEVKLSAAGGQTESFTTDAPSRPGVFGVDVKPAAAGPVRLSILVSGPLDATHDLGEVTVHPTRAAAIHSHDDEDDAAIAFTKEQQWTLDFATFVVETRALRSSLRVPAEVLPRSGGEAEVSVPFDGRLIADRLPIIGARVTQGQVLAQLLPPTSAPSDLSSLELVRNEAQLALQLARRDRERAARLVESGAAPARRLDEARTLEATL
;
A
#
# COMPACT_ATOMS: atom_id res chain seq x y z
N MET A 1 -47.87 54.96 -56.27
CA MET A 1 -48.83 53.93 -55.83
C MET A 1 -48.03 52.79 -55.23
N LYS A 2 -48.36 52.42 -54.00
CA LYS A 2 -47.62 51.55 -53.10
C LYS A 2 -48.16 50.12 -53.20
N THR A 3 -47.30 49.12 -53.33
CA THR A 3 -47.56 47.77 -52.79
C THR A 3 -46.24 47.20 -52.31
N ALA A 4 -46.21 46.93 -51.01
CA ALA A 4 -45.10 46.45 -50.24
C ALA A 4 -45.32 44.97 -49.89
N LEU A 5 -44.22 44.23 -49.85
CA LEU A 5 -43.81 43.29 -48.81
C LEU A 5 -44.86 42.34 -48.20
N SER A 6 -44.64 41.03 -48.36
CA SER A 6 -44.64 40.08 -47.23
C SER A 6 -44.05 38.73 -47.65
N LEU A 7 -42.82 38.48 -47.19
CA LEU A 7 -42.09 37.23 -47.26
C LEU A 7 -42.61 36.33 -46.12
N LEU A 8 -43.31 35.25 -46.45
CA LEU A 8 -43.79 34.27 -45.45
C LEU A 8 -42.75 33.15 -45.29
N LEU A 9 -41.97 33.21 -44.22
CA LEU A 9 -41.00 32.18 -43.82
C LEU A 9 -41.73 31.10 -43.01
N ILE A 10 -41.93 29.91 -43.60
CA ILE A 10 -42.54 28.75 -42.93
C ILE A 10 -41.44 28.02 -42.15
N LEU A 11 -41.51 28.11 -40.82
CA LEU A 11 -40.63 27.43 -39.87
C LEU A 11 -41.27 26.08 -39.50
N SER A 12 -40.87 24.99 -40.15
CA SER A 12 -41.32 23.63 -39.83
C SER A 12 -40.57 23.10 -38.59
N LEU A 13 -41.24 23.13 -37.44
CA LEU A 13 -40.83 22.39 -36.25
C LEU A 13 -41.03 20.88 -36.49
N ALA A 14 -39.95 20.18 -36.85
CA ALA A 14 -39.91 18.73 -36.79
C ALA A 14 -39.69 18.30 -35.33
N ALA A 15 -40.77 17.87 -34.67
CA ALA A 15 -40.72 17.25 -33.35
C ALA A 15 -40.01 15.89 -33.44
N CYS A 16 -38.90 15.74 -32.73
CA CYS A 16 -38.22 14.46 -32.55
C CYS A 16 -39.14 13.51 -31.76
N THR A 17 -39.78 12.59 -32.46
CA THR A 17 -40.50 11.46 -31.86
C THR A 17 -39.44 10.45 -31.41
N LYS A 18 -39.37 10.15 -30.10
CA LYS A 18 -38.53 9.05 -29.58
C LYS A 18 -38.93 7.75 -30.27
N PRO A 19 -38.00 6.98 -30.86
CA PRO A 19 -38.32 5.64 -31.33
C PRO A 19 -38.67 4.76 -30.13
N ALA A 20 -39.77 4.02 -30.23
CA ALA A 20 -40.05 2.93 -29.30
C ALA A 20 -38.92 1.88 -29.40
N PRO A 21 -38.47 1.30 -28.28
CA PRO A 21 -37.56 0.16 -28.35
C PRO A 21 -38.22 -0.98 -29.15
N PRO A 22 -37.48 -1.65 -30.04
CA PRO A 22 -38.04 -2.79 -30.77
C PRO A 22 -38.44 -3.89 -29.78
N ALA A 23 -39.72 -4.24 -29.78
CA ALA A 23 -40.21 -5.48 -29.21
C ALA A 23 -39.92 -6.61 -30.20
N ALA A 24 -39.03 -7.53 -29.81
CA ALA A 24 -39.10 -8.96 -30.07
C ALA A 24 -37.80 -9.57 -29.51
N ALA A 25 -37.89 -10.16 -28.32
CA ALA A 25 -37.00 -11.29 -28.02
C ALA A 25 -37.33 -12.36 -29.06
N SER A 26 -36.38 -12.67 -29.93
CA SER A 26 -36.50 -13.78 -30.86
C SER A 26 -36.65 -15.08 -30.05
N ASP A 27 -37.67 -15.88 -30.36
CA ASP A 27 -37.87 -17.27 -29.87
C ASP A 27 -36.78 -18.25 -30.41
N GLU A 28 -35.54 -17.79 -30.48
CA GLU A 28 -34.40 -18.60 -30.88
C GLU A 28 -33.58 -18.99 -29.64
N PRO A 29 -33.14 -20.25 -29.54
CA PRO A 29 -32.27 -20.67 -28.45
C PRO A 29 -30.99 -19.81 -28.46
N HIS A 30 -30.64 -19.24 -27.30
CA HIS A 30 -29.41 -18.49 -27.13
C HIS A 30 -28.19 -19.42 -27.28
N PRO A 31 -27.10 -18.97 -27.92
CA PRO A 31 -25.89 -19.78 -28.04
C PRO A 31 -25.21 -19.97 -26.68
N GLU A 32 -24.74 -21.18 -26.44
CA GLU A 32 -23.90 -21.53 -25.30
C GLU A 32 -22.47 -21.06 -25.56
N SER A 33 -21.80 -20.52 -24.54
CA SER A 33 -20.39 -20.16 -24.62
C SER A 33 -19.61 -20.68 -23.42
N VAL A 34 -18.40 -21.17 -23.66
CA VAL A 34 -17.55 -21.75 -22.63
C VAL A 34 -16.09 -21.41 -22.86
N THR A 35 -15.39 -21.02 -21.79
CA THR A 35 -13.93 -20.85 -21.80
C THR A 35 -13.30 -21.90 -20.90
N HIS A 36 -12.27 -22.58 -21.41
CA HIS A 36 -11.54 -23.62 -20.66
C HIS A 36 -10.04 -23.55 -20.95
N TRP A 37 -9.22 -23.74 -19.91
CA TRP A 37 -7.77 -23.74 -20.01
C TRP A 37 -7.17 -25.11 -19.74
N THR A 38 -6.16 -25.47 -20.52
CA THR A 38 -5.18 -26.52 -20.19
C THR A 38 -3.81 -25.86 -19.95
N PRO A 39 -2.76 -26.60 -19.58
CA PRO A 39 -1.42 -26.02 -19.51
C PRO A 39 -0.88 -25.48 -20.86
N ALA A 40 -1.41 -25.97 -22.00
CA ALA A 40 -0.89 -25.65 -23.33
C ALA A 40 -1.80 -24.70 -24.12
N THR A 41 -3.11 -24.76 -23.91
CA THR A 41 -4.11 -24.06 -24.72
C THR A 41 -5.23 -23.46 -23.91
N GLU A 42 -5.69 -22.32 -24.37
CA GLU A 42 -6.98 -21.76 -24.03
C GLU A 42 -7.98 -22.08 -25.15
N LEU A 43 -9.16 -22.54 -24.76
CA LEU A 43 -10.30 -22.78 -25.62
C LEU A 43 -11.41 -21.80 -25.25
N PHE A 44 -11.95 -21.13 -26.26
CA PHE A 44 -13.23 -20.44 -26.18
C PHE A 44 -14.15 -21.05 -27.25
N ALA A 45 -15.20 -21.75 -26.84
CA ALA A 45 -16.15 -22.39 -27.75
C ALA A 45 -17.53 -21.76 -27.61
N GLU A 46 -18.14 -21.50 -28.75
CA GLU A 46 -19.52 -21.02 -28.85
C GLU A 46 -20.32 -21.98 -29.73
N TYR A 47 -21.50 -22.40 -29.29
CA TYR A 47 -22.34 -23.34 -30.04
C TYR A 47 -23.81 -23.17 -29.68
N PRO A 48 -24.75 -23.37 -30.63
CA PRO A 48 -26.17 -23.45 -30.29
C PRO A 48 -26.45 -24.62 -29.35
N PRO A 49 -27.47 -24.53 -28.49
CA PRO A 49 -27.92 -25.65 -27.66
C PRO A 49 -28.08 -26.94 -28.47
N LEU A 50 -27.62 -28.05 -27.89
CA LEU A 50 -27.57 -29.33 -28.59
C LEU A 50 -28.98 -29.92 -28.69
N VAL A 51 -29.43 -30.26 -29.88
CA VAL A 51 -30.73 -30.91 -30.11
C VAL A 51 -30.52 -32.24 -30.85
N ALA A 52 -31.14 -33.30 -30.35
CA ALA A 52 -31.02 -34.63 -30.95
C ALA A 52 -31.52 -34.63 -32.40
N GLY A 53 -30.69 -35.12 -33.33
CA GLY A 53 -31.00 -35.21 -34.75
C GLY A 53 -30.85 -33.90 -35.53
N GLU A 54 -30.47 -32.79 -34.89
CA GLU A 54 -30.17 -31.52 -35.55
C GLU A 54 -28.66 -31.25 -35.54
N THR A 55 -28.17 -30.52 -36.54
CA THR A 55 -26.75 -30.16 -36.64
C THR A 55 -26.51 -28.83 -35.94
N SER A 56 -25.64 -28.83 -34.93
CA SER A 56 -25.12 -27.63 -34.26
C SER A 56 -23.69 -27.36 -34.73
N ARG A 57 -23.42 -26.13 -35.17
CA ARG A 57 -22.07 -25.69 -35.53
C ARG A 57 -21.35 -25.17 -34.29
N PHE A 58 -20.24 -25.79 -33.93
CA PHE A 58 -19.33 -25.28 -32.91
C PHE A 58 -18.34 -24.30 -33.53
N ALA A 59 -18.20 -23.11 -32.94
CA ALA A 59 -17.14 -22.15 -33.23
C ALA A 59 -16.09 -22.21 -32.13
N ILE A 60 -15.03 -22.99 -32.37
CA ILE A 60 -13.98 -23.26 -31.37
C ILE A 60 -12.77 -22.39 -31.66
N HIS A 61 -12.49 -21.45 -30.77
CA HIS A 61 -11.32 -20.59 -30.80
C HIS A 61 -10.22 -21.18 -29.92
N LEU A 62 -9.08 -21.52 -30.51
CA LEU A 62 -7.94 -22.09 -29.82
C LEU A 62 -6.76 -21.13 -29.84
N THR A 63 -6.28 -20.81 -28.64
CA THR A 63 -5.12 -19.95 -28.39
C THR A 63 -4.03 -20.76 -27.70
N ARG A 64 -2.78 -20.65 -28.17
CA ARG A 64 -1.63 -21.26 -27.49
C ARG A 64 -1.25 -20.41 -26.27
N LEU A 65 -1.00 -21.02 -25.12
CA LEU A 65 -0.62 -20.29 -23.91
C LEU A 65 0.86 -19.90 -23.83
N ASP A 66 1.71 -20.47 -24.69
CA ASP A 66 3.13 -20.10 -24.76
C ASP A 66 3.37 -18.75 -25.47
N THR A 67 2.52 -18.43 -26.44
CA THR A 67 2.66 -17.29 -27.35
C THR A 67 1.43 -16.39 -27.39
N PHE A 68 0.30 -16.85 -26.83
CA PHE A 68 -1.00 -16.19 -26.90
C PHE A 68 -1.48 -15.86 -28.32
N LYS A 69 -1.00 -16.66 -29.29
CA LYS A 69 -1.38 -16.58 -30.70
C LYS A 69 -2.31 -17.73 -31.09
N PRO A 70 -3.07 -17.58 -32.18
CA PRO A 70 -4.02 -18.60 -32.62
C PRO A 70 -3.31 -19.91 -33.01
N VAL A 71 -3.96 -21.04 -32.75
CA VAL A 71 -3.54 -22.33 -33.29
C VAL A 71 -3.86 -22.37 -34.79
N THR A 72 -2.84 -22.40 -35.65
CA THR A 72 -3.01 -22.27 -37.11
C THR A 72 -3.19 -23.60 -37.84
N GLU A 73 -2.87 -24.71 -37.21
CA GLU A 73 -2.89 -26.05 -37.80
C GLU A 73 -3.25 -27.09 -36.74
N GLY A 74 -3.79 -28.24 -37.17
CA GLY A 74 -4.17 -29.34 -36.29
C GLY A 74 -5.60 -29.83 -36.55
N ARG A 75 -5.94 -30.96 -35.93
CA ARG A 75 -7.27 -31.56 -35.93
C ARG A 75 -7.96 -31.23 -34.62
N VAL A 76 -9.25 -30.91 -34.69
CA VAL A 76 -10.12 -30.77 -33.53
C VAL A 76 -11.22 -31.82 -33.58
N GLU A 77 -11.45 -32.49 -32.46
CA GLU A 77 -12.47 -33.52 -32.28
C GLU A 77 -13.38 -33.15 -31.11
N VAL A 78 -14.68 -33.00 -31.38
CA VAL A 78 -15.72 -32.85 -30.36
C VAL A 78 -16.27 -34.23 -30.02
N LYS A 79 -16.15 -34.65 -28.77
CA LYS A 79 -16.68 -35.91 -28.25
C LYS A 79 -17.84 -35.67 -27.30
N LEU A 80 -18.94 -36.36 -27.55
CA LEU A 80 -20.08 -36.47 -26.65
C LEU A 80 -20.12 -37.88 -26.08
N SER A 81 -19.97 -38.03 -24.77
CA SER A 81 -19.99 -39.33 -24.10
C SER A 81 -21.23 -39.46 -23.21
N ALA A 82 -22.16 -40.33 -23.57
CA ALA A 82 -23.34 -40.61 -22.76
C ALA A 82 -22.98 -41.51 -21.56
N ALA A 83 -23.76 -41.41 -20.48
CA ALA A 83 -23.57 -42.22 -19.27
C ALA A 83 -23.62 -43.75 -19.53
N GLY A 84 -24.29 -44.17 -20.61
CA GLY A 84 -24.35 -45.57 -21.07
C GLY A 84 -23.10 -46.06 -21.81
N GLY A 85 -22.03 -45.27 -21.90
CA GLY A 85 -20.77 -45.62 -22.57
C GLY A 85 -20.76 -45.45 -24.09
N GLN A 86 -21.85 -44.93 -24.68
CA GLN A 86 -21.86 -44.54 -26.09
C GLN A 86 -21.12 -43.22 -26.26
N THR A 87 -20.16 -43.19 -27.18
CA THR A 87 -19.40 -41.98 -27.52
C THR A 87 -19.62 -41.65 -29.00
N GLU A 88 -20.07 -40.43 -29.25
CA GLU A 88 -20.14 -39.84 -30.58
C GLU A 88 -18.97 -38.88 -30.77
N SER A 89 -18.35 -38.88 -31.95
CA SER A 89 -17.19 -38.07 -32.27
C SER A 89 -17.38 -37.34 -33.59
N PHE A 90 -17.05 -36.05 -33.60
CA PHE A 90 -17.17 -35.16 -34.74
C PHE A 90 -15.85 -34.39 -34.91
N THR A 91 -15.29 -34.39 -36.11
CA THR A 91 -13.93 -33.88 -36.35
C THR A 91 -13.87 -32.82 -37.43
N THR A 92 -12.90 -31.92 -37.31
CA THR A 92 -12.39 -31.11 -38.42
C THR A 92 -10.87 -31.22 -38.47
N ASP A 93 -10.32 -31.31 -39.67
CA ASP A 93 -8.89 -31.53 -39.91
C ASP A 93 -8.06 -30.24 -39.96
N ALA A 94 -8.72 -29.09 -40.06
CA ALA A 94 -8.07 -27.81 -40.19
C ALA A 94 -8.97 -26.67 -39.66
N PRO A 95 -8.37 -25.55 -39.24
CA PRO A 95 -9.12 -24.35 -38.90
C PRO A 95 -9.67 -23.68 -40.17
N SER A 96 -10.84 -23.04 -40.06
CA SER A 96 -11.43 -22.24 -41.14
C SER A 96 -10.77 -20.85 -41.26
N ARG A 97 -10.25 -20.34 -40.14
CA ARG A 97 -9.44 -19.11 -40.01
C ARG A 97 -8.39 -19.37 -38.93
N PRO A 98 -7.22 -18.70 -38.92
CA PRO A 98 -6.23 -18.89 -37.85
C PRO A 98 -6.87 -18.94 -36.46
N GLY A 99 -6.74 -20.06 -35.76
CA GLY A 99 -7.28 -20.27 -34.41
C GLY A 99 -8.76 -20.67 -34.34
N VAL A 100 -9.52 -20.62 -35.44
CA VAL A 100 -10.96 -20.89 -35.45
C VAL A 100 -11.27 -22.21 -36.14
N PHE A 101 -11.78 -23.16 -35.38
CA PHE A 101 -12.17 -24.48 -35.84
C PHE A 101 -13.68 -24.59 -35.80
N GLY A 102 -14.26 -24.90 -36.96
CA GLY A 102 -15.69 -25.13 -37.05
C GLY A 102 -15.99 -26.62 -37.14
N VAL A 103 -16.77 -27.16 -36.20
CA VAL A 103 -17.17 -28.58 -36.16
C VAL A 103 -18.68 -28.68 -36.22
N ASP A 104 -19.18 -29.50 -37.15
CA ASP A 104 -20.61 -29.83 -37.23
C ASP A 104 -20.91 -31.03 -36.35
N VAL A 105 -21.71 -30.82 -35.31
CA VAL A 105 -22.07 -31.83 -34.32
C VAL A 105 -23.54 -32.16 -34.48
N LYS A 106 -23.86 -33.45 -34.69
CA LYS A 106 -25.24 -33.93 -34.82
C LYS A 106 -25.48 -35.09 -33.87
N PRO A 107 -25.88 -34.82 -32.61
CA PRO A 107 -26.11 -35.87 -31.61
C PRO A 107 -27.25 -36.79 -32.04
N ALA A 108 -27.11 -38.10 -31.85
CA ALA A 108 -28.14 -39.06 -32.22
C ALA A 108 -29.29 -39.15 -31.20
N ALA A 109 -29.00 -38.94 -29.93
CA ALA A 109 -29.95 -39.12 -28.83
C ALA A 109 -29.94 -37.95 -27.84
N ALA A 110 -31.11 -37.67 -27.25
CA ALA A 110 -31.26 -36.67 -26.19
C ALA A 110 -30.85 -37.24 -24.83
N GLY A 111 -30.38 -36.37 -23.93
CA GLY A 111 -29.98 -36.72 -22.57
C GLY A 111 -28.69 -36.03 -22.11
N PRO A 112 -28.28 -36.24 -20.87
CA PRO A 112 -27.02 -35.73 -20.35
C PRO A 112 -25.83 -36.46 -21.00
N VAL A 113 -24.87 -35.69 -21.49
CA VAL A 113 -23.63 -36.19 -22.10
C VAL A 113 -22.44 -35.41 -21.56
N ARG A 114 -21.28 -36.06 -21.45
CA ARG A 114 -20.03 -35.37 -21.15
C ARG A 114 -19.42 -34.84 -22.44
N LEU A 115 -19.20 -33.54 -22.51
CA LEU A 115 -18.60 -32.86 -23.65
C LEU A 115 -17.09 -32.72 -23.43
N SER A 116 -16.30 -33.20 -24.39
CA SER A 116 -14.86 -32.96 -24.42
C SER A 116 -14.40 -32.57 -25.81
N ILE A 117 -13.41 -31.69 -25.88
CA ILE A 117 -12.82 -31.21 -27.14
C ILE A 117 -11.34 -31.59 -27.12
N LEU A 118 -10.94 -32.42 -28.08
CA LEU A 118 -9.58 -32.87 -28.24
C LEU A 118 -8.94 -32.10 -29.38
N VAL A 119 -7.70 -31.68 -29.16
CA VAL A 119 -6.86 -30.99 -30.13
C VAL A 119 -5.64 -31.86 -30.38
N SER A 120 -5.30 -32.08 -31.64
CA SER A 120 -4.13 -32.87 -32.02
C SER A 120 -3.37 -32.25 -33.19
N GLY A 121 -2.05 -32.44 -33.23
CA GLY A 121 -1.20 -31.97 -34.32
C GLY A 121 0.08 -31.28 -33.80
N PRO A 122 0.27 -29.97 -34.00
CA PRO A 122 1.46 -29.26 -33.49
C PRO A 122 1.50 -29.17 -31.96
N LEU A 123 0.36 -29.37 -31.30
CA LEU A 123 0.22 -29.56 -29.87
C LEU A 123 -0.93 -30.53 -29.63
N ASP A 124 -0.90 -31.21 -28.49
CA ASP A 124 -1.98 -32.08 -28.04
C ASP A 124 -2.60 -31.54 -26.76
N ALA A 125 -3.92 -31.42 -26.74
CA ALA A 125 -4.67 -30.97 -25.56
C ALA A 125 -6.04 -31.64 -25.51
N THR A 126 -6.57 -31.83 -24.30
CA THR A 126 -7.94 -32.29 -24.08
C THR A 126 -8.62 -31.32 -23.12
N HIS A 127 -9.69 -30.68 -23.60
CA HIS A 127 -10.55 -29.82 -22.81
C HIS A 127 -11.79 -30.62 -22.40
N ASP A 128 -11.91 -30.93 -21.12
CA ASP A 128 -13.10 -31.58 -20.55
C ASP A 128 -14.06 -30.50 -20.06
N LEU A 129 -15.16 -30.28 -20.79
CA LEU A 129 -16.11 -29.22 -20.54
C LEU A 129 -17.24 -29.64 -19.58
N GLY A 130 -17.17 -30.87 -19.06
CA GLY A 130 -18.14 -31.38 -18.10
C GLY A 130 -19.42 -31.91 -18.75
N GLU A 131 -20.49 -31.94 -17.95
CA GLU A 131 -21.80 -32.47 -18.36
C GLU A 131 -22.63 -31.37 -19.04
N VAL A 132 -23.14 -31.66 -20.23
CA VAL A 132 -24.05 -30.82 -21.00
C VAL A 132 -25.29 -31.61 -21.38
N THR A 133 -26.41 -30.94 -21.63
CA THR A 133 -27.67 -31.59 -21.98
C THR A 133 -27.92 -31.52 -23.49
N VAL A 134 -28.18 -32.66 -24.11
CA VAL A 134 -28.77 -32.72 -25.45
C VAL A 134 -30.30 -32.72 -25.31
N HIS A 135 -30.93 -31.66 -25.81
CA HIS A 135 -32.37 -31.49 -25.74
C HIS A 135 -33.10 -32.34 -26.79
N PRO A 136 -34.32 -32.81 -26.50
CA PRO A 136 -35.11 -33.58 -27.46
C PRO A 136 -35.68 -32.73 -28.60
N THR A 137 -35.89 -31.43 -28.38
CA THR A 137 -36.46 -30.50 -29.36
C THR A 137 -35.90 -29.09 -29.16
N ARG A 138 -35.92 -28.26 -30.22
CA ARG A 138 -35.52 -26.84 -30.15
C ARG A 138 -36.29 -26.03 -29.11
N ALA A 139 -37.59 -26.29 -28.96
CA ALA A 139 -38.43 -25.61 -27.97
C ALA A 139 -37.99 -25.91 -26.52
N ALA A 140 -37.50 -27.12 -26.26
CA ALA A 140 -36.99 -27.52 -24.95
C ALA A 140 -35.60 -26.94 -24.64
N ALA A 141 -34.93 -26.33 -25.63
CA ALA A 141 -33.60 -25.74 -25.53
C ALA A 141 -33.63 -24.21 -25.31
N ILE A 142 -34.82 -23.59 -25.36
CA ILE A 142 -34.97 -22.17 -25.06
C ILE A 142 -34.90 -22.00 -23.54
N HIS A 143 -33.87 -21.30 -23.06
CA HIS A 143 -33.76 -20.86 -21.68
C HIS A 143 -33.24 -19.41 -21.60
N SER A 144 -33.52 -18.74 -20.49
CA SER A 144 -32.93 -17.44 -20.18
C SER A 144 -31.51 -17.62 -19.65
N HIS A 145 -30.58 -16.75 -20.05
CA HIS A 145 -29.33 -16.53 -19.33
C HIS A 145 -29.56 -15.50 -18.21
N ASP A 146 -28.78 -15.59 -17.14
CA ASP A 146 -28.67 -14.52 -16.16
C ASP A 146 -28.09 -13.28 -16.84
N ASP A 147 -28.58 -12.09 -16.46
CA ASP A 147 -28.17 -10.81 -17.06
C ASP A 147 -26.64 -10.66 -17.02
N GLU A 148 -26.01 -10.50 -18.19
CA GLU A 148 -24.59 -10.16 -18.29
C GLU A 148 -24.35 -8.82 -17.57
N ASP A 149 -23.30 -8.74 -16.73
CA ASP A 149 -22.94 -7.50 -16.05
C ASP A 149 -22.67 -6.39 -17.09
N ASP A 150 -23.56 -5.39 -17.16
CA ASP A 150 -23.49 -4.23 -18.07
C ASP A 150 -22.16 -3.44 -18.03
N ALA A 151 -21.31 -3.70 -17.04
CA ALA A 151 -20.00 -3.07 -16.88
C ALA A 151 -18.85 -3.81 -17.60
N ALA A 152 -19.09 -4.98 -18.22
CA ALA A 152 -18.06 -5.74 -18.92
C ALA A 152 -17.69 -5.13 -20.28
N ILE A 153 -16.42 -5.22 -20.65
CA ILE A 153 -15.93 -4.81 -21.99
C ILE A 153 -15.76 -6.07 -22.83
N ALA A 154 -16.58 -6.22 -23.87
CA ALA A 154 -16.44 -7.30 -24.83
C ALA A 154 -15.15 -7.13 -25.67
N PHE A 155 -14.29 -8.14 -25.66
CA PHE A 155 -13.05 -8.14 -26.44
C PHE A 155 -12.78 -9.54 -27.00
N THR A 156 -12.97 -9.72 -28.31
CA THR A 156 -13.01 -11.06 -28.91
C THR A 156 -11.63 -11.70 -29.05
N LYS A 157 -11.57 -13.02 -29.24
CA LYS A 157 -10.31 -13.73 -29.46
C LYS A 157 -9.60 -13.27 -30.73
N GLU A 158 -10.33 -13.04 -31.81
CA GLU A 158 -9.70 -12.54 -33.03
C GLU A 158 -9.13 -11.13 -32.88
N GLN A 159 -9.75 -10.27 -32.05
CA GLN A 159 -9.16 -8.98 -31.70
C GLN A 159 -7.90 -9.15 -30.84
N GLN A 160 -7.95 -10.00 -29.81
CA GLN A 160 -6.81 -10.30 -28.93
C GLN A 160 -5.58 -10.78 -29.73
N TRP A 161 -5.77 -11.66 -30.71
CA TRP A 161 -4.68 -12.23 -31.50
C TRP A 161 -3.92 -11.22 -32.37
N THR A 162 -4.57 -10.11 -32.76
CA THR A 162 -3.93 -9.04 -33.53
C THR A 162 -2.96 -8.19 -32.71
N LEU A 163 -3.04 -8.28 -31.38
CA LEU A 163 -2.20 -7.54 -30.44
C LEU A 163 -1.26 -8.50 -29.70
N ASP A 164 -0.31 -7.93 -28.96
CA ASP A 164 0.50 -8.69 -28.01
C ASP A 164 -0.25 -8.79 -26.68
N PHE A 165 -1.26 -9.65 -26.69
CA PHE A 165 -2.14 -9.93 -25.57
C PHE A 165 -1.64 -11.16 -24.80
N ALA A 166 -1.75 -11.16 -23.47
CA ALA A 166 -1.41 -12.31 -22.64
C ALA A 166 -2.28 -12.33 -21.38
N THR A 167 -2.61 -13.52 -20.89
CA THR A 167 -3.35 -13.72 -19.66
C THR A 167 -2.57 -14.61 -18.72
N PHE A 168 -2.63 -14.31 -17.43
CA PHE A 168 -2.00 -15.10 -16.38
C PHE A 168 -2.97 -15.27 -15.23
N VAL A 169 -2.94 -16.44 -14.61
CA VAL A 169 -3.69 -16.69 -13.39
C VAL A 169 -3.07 -15.86 -12.28
N VAL A 170 -3.92 -15.10 -11.57
CA VAL A 170 -3.48 -14.30 -10.42
C VAL A 170 -3.23 -15.25 -9.26
N GLU A 171 -2.01 -15.22 -8.72
CA GLU A 171 -1.61 -16.00 -7.56
C GLU A 171 -1.32 -15.08 -6.36
N THR A 172 -1.82 -15.46 -5.18
CA THR A 172 -1.47 -14.78 -3.93
C THR A 172 -0.08 -15.24 -3.49
N ARG A 173 0.87 -14.30 -3.37
CA ARG A 173 2.23 -14.57 -2.88
C ARG A 173 2.57 -13.71 -1.66
N ALA A 174 3.30 -14.29 -0.71
CA ALA A 174 3.84 -13.54 0.42
C ALA A 174 4.96 -12.59 -0.05
N LEU A 175 4.78 -11.29 0.16
CA LEU A 175 5.79 -10.27 -0.09
C LEU A 175 6.34 -9.77 1.24
N ARG A 176 7.66 -9.55 1.30
CA ARG A 176 8.28 -8.85 2.43
C ARG A 176 8.05 -7.35 2.25
N SER A 177 7.33 -6.73 3.17
CA SER A 177 7.24 -5.27 3.22
C SER A 177 8.56 -4.69 3.72
N SER A 178 9.18 -3.81 2.94
CA SER A 178 10.33 -3.03 3.37
C SER A 178 10.08 -1.56 3.06
N LEU A 179 10.18 -0.71 4.07
CA LEU A 179 10.13 0.75 3.90
C LEU A 179 11.51 1.31 4.23
N ARG A 180 12.13 1.96 3.24
CA ARG A 180 13.42 2.63 3.44
C ARG A 180 13.14 4.06 3.91
N VAL A 181 13.56 4.38 5.13
CA VAL A 181 13.37 5.70 5.75
C VAL A 181 14.74 6.27 6.14
N PRO A 182 15.04 7.53 5.82
CA PRO A 182 16.23 8.20 6.37
C PRO A 182 16.06 8.39 7.87
N ALA A 183 17.10 8.08 8.64
CA ALA A 183 17.11 8.26 10.08
C ALA A 183 18.50 8.70 10.54
N GLU A 184 18.53 9.44 11.65
CA GLU A 184 19.76 9.91 12.30
C GLU A 184 19.87 9.27 13.68
N VAL A 185 21.11 8.95 14.10
CA VAL A 185 21.38 8.39 15.43
C VAL A 185 21.69 9.54 16.37
N LEU A 186 20.76 9.81 17.29
CA LEU A 186 20.94 10.82 18.33
C LEU A 186 21.25 10.17 19.69
N PRO A 187 22.05 10.83 20.55
CA PRO A 187 22.20 10.41 21.94
C PRO A 187 20.82 10.33 22.63
N ARG A 188 20.65 9.32 23.49
CA ARG A 188 19.47 9.26 24.38
C ARG A 188 19.44 10.49 25.30
N SER A 189 18.29 10.78 25.92
CA SER A 189 18.22 11.77 26.99
C SER A 189 19.26 11.47 28.09
N GLY A 190 20.11 12.46 28.41
CA GLY A 190 21.24 12.31 29.33
C GLY A 190 22.42 11.48 28.81
N GLY A 191 22.42 11.06 27.55
CA GLY A 191 23.52 10.38 26.87
C GLY A 191 24.57 11.34 26.29
N GLU A 192 24.26 12.63 26.29
CA GLU A 192 25.16 13.73 25.95
C GLU A 192 25.14 14.74 27.09
N ALA A 193 26.32 15.27 27.42
CA ALA A 193 26.49 16.31 28.43
C ALA A 193 27.53 17.29 27.93
N GLU A 194 27.15 18.56 27.81
CA GLU A 194 28.06 19.66 27.54
C GLU A 194 28.60 20.19 28.87
N VAL A 195 29.92 20.21 29.02
CA VAL A 195 30.58 20.73 30.22
C VAL A 195 31.04 22.15 29.94
N SER A 196 30.30 23.13 30.46
CA SER A 196 30.60 24.55 30.34
C SER A 196 30.92 25.18 31.71
N VAL A 197 31.68 26.28 31.68
CA VAL A 197 32.03 27.07 32.86
C VAL A 197 31.20 28.37 32.85
N PRO A 198 30.63 28.80 34.00
CA PRO A 198 29.71 29.95 34.03
C PRO A 198 30.41 31.31 34.10
N PHE A 199 31.74 31.35 34.12
CA PHE A 199 32.54 32.57 34.21
C PHE A 199 33.83 32.45 33.39
N ASP A 200 34.42 33.59 33.05
CA ASP A 200 35.70 33.67 32.34
C ASP A 200 36.88 33.32 33.25
N GLY A 201 37.92 32.72 32.68
CA GLY A 201 39.16 32.42 33.40
C GLY A 201 40.22 31.74 32.57
N ARG A 202 41.39 31.54 33.18
CA ARG A 202 42.50 30.83 32.58
C ARG A 202 42.39 29.34 32.88
N LEU A 203 42.33 28.52 31.84
CA LEU A 203 42.30 27.06 31.97
C LEU A 203 43.66 26.54 32.46
N ILE A 204 43.64 25.76 33.53
CA ILE A 204 44.80 25.07 34.11
C ILE A 204 44.47 23.58 34.18
N ALA A 205 45.28 22.75 33.56
CA ALA A 205 45.12 21.30 33.63
C ALA A 205 46.48 20.62 33.55
N ASP A 206 46.74 19.67 34.45
CA ASP A 206 47.96 18.85 34.39
C ASP A 206 47.93 17.90 33.19
N ARG A 207 46.75 17.39 32.85
CA ARG A 207 46.50 16.56 31.68
C ARG A 207 45.07 16.74 31.20
N LEU A 208 44.93 17.24 29.97
CA LEU A 208 43.63 17.33 29.31
C LEU A 208 43.20 15.94 28.79
N PRO A 209 41.91 15.60 28.85
CA PRO A 209 41.38 14.41 28.19
C PRO A 209 41.61 14.53 26.68
N ILE A 210 42.04 13.44 26.05
CA ILE A 210 42.07 13.36 24.58
C ILE A 210 40.67 13.03 24.05
N ILE A 211 40.40 13.45 22.82
CA ILE A 211 39.14 13.11 22.13
C ILE A 211 39.00 11.57 22.07
N GLY A 212 37.85 11.06 22.48
CA GLY A 212 37.58 9.62 22.58
C GLY A 212 38.04 8.95 23.87
N ALA A 213 38.68 9.67 24.80
CA ALA A 213 38.99 9.14 26.12
C ALA A 213 37.70 8.85 26.92
N ARG A 214 37.73 7.76 27.70
CA ARG A 214 36.68 7.46 28.67
C ARG A 214 36.87 8.35 29.90
N VAL A 215 35.79 8.97 30.36
CA VAL A 215 35.74 9.75 31.60
C VAL A 215 34.72 9.17 32.58
N THR A 216 34.90 9.39 33.87
CA THR A 216 33.97 8.95 34.93
C THR A 216 33.31 10.12 35.64
N GLN A 217 32.14 9.90 36.24
CA GLN A 217 31.49 10.91 37.07
C GLN A 217 32.42 11.38 38.19
N GLY A 218 32.51 12.70 38.38
CA GLY A 218 33.38 13.32 39.39
C GLY A 218 34.86 13.42 39.00
N GLN A 219 35.26 12.93 37.82
CA GLN A 219 36.60 13.15 37.30
C GLN A 219 36.82 14.63 36.98
N VAL A 220 37.89 15.21 37.51
CA VAL A 220 38.31 16.58 37.17
C VAL A 220 38.88 16.58 35.75
N LEU A 221 38.23 17.30 34.84
CA LEU A 221 38.66 17.45 33.45
C LEU A 221 39.69 18.57 33.28
N ALA A 222 39.46 19.69 33.96
CA ALA A 222 40.34 20.85 34.02
C ALA A 222 39.97 21.71 35.24
N GLN A 223 40.88 22.60 35.63
CA GLN A 223 40.63 23.66 36.60
C GLN A 223 40.60 25.01 35.87
N LEU A 224 39.83 25.95 36.39
CA LEU A 224 39.76 27.30 35.85
C LEU A 224 40.21 28.28 36.93
N LEU A 225 41.23 29.07 36.64
CA LEU A 225 41.66 30.16 37.50
C LEU A 225 40.93 31.44 37.06
N PRO A 226 40.05 32.02 37.89
CA PRO A 226 39.39 33.28 37.56
C PRO A 226 40.42 34.39 37.34
N PRO A 227 40.17 35.36 36.44
CA PRO A 227 41.04 36.49 36.27
C PRO A 227 40.94 37.37 37.53
N THR A 228 42.06 37.58 38.20
CA THR A 228 42.20 38.65 39.20
C THR A 228 42.45 39.94 38.44
N SER A 229 41.66 40.99 38.67
CA SER A 229 41.81 42.27 37.96
C SER A 229 43.18 42.93 38.19
N ALA A 230 43.81 42.66 39.34
CA ALA A 230 45.20 42.98 39.63
C ALA A 230 45.89 41.87 40.48
N PRO A 231 47.22 41.69 40.40
CA PRO A 231 47.97 40.70 41.19
C PRO A 231 47.80 40.84 42.72
N SER A 232 47.47 42.05 43.19
CA SER A 232 47.22 42.38 44.59
C SER A 232 45.82 42.04 45.08
N ASP A 233 44.88 41.67 44.20
CA ASP A 233 43.47 41.51 44.56
C ASP A 233 43.22 40.32 45.49
N LEU A 234 43.95 39.22 45.33
CA LEU A 234 43.82 38.10 46.27
C LEU A 234 44.32 38.50 47.66
N SER A 235 45.48 39.14 47.73
CA SER A 235 46.02 39.62 49.01
C SER A 235 45.14 40.69 49.66
N SER A 236 44.49 41.56 48.86
CA SER A 236 43.59 42.59 49.39
C SER A 236 42.27 41.99 49.86
N LEU A 237 41.69 41.02 49.12
CA LEU A 237 40.52 40.27 49.56
C LEU A 237 40.81 39.44 50.81
N GLU A 238 41.99 38.83 50.91
CA GLU A 238 42.44 38.13 52.11
C GLU A 238 42.62 39.08 53.29
N LEU A 239 43.18 40.26 53.07
CA LEU A 239 43.31 41.30 54.10
C LEU A 239 41.93 41.75 54.59
N VAL A 240 41.02 42.11 53.69
CA VAL A 240 39.65 42.53 54.03
C VAL A 240 38.90 41.43 54.78
N ARG A 241 39.04 40.17 54.34
CA ARG A 241 38.47 39.02 55.05
C ARG A 241 39.05 38.89 56.46
N ASN A 242 40.37 39.00 56.61
CA ASN A 242 41.03 38.88 57.90
C ASN A 242 40.65 40.03 58.84
N GLU A 243 40.57 41.27 58.35
CA GLU A 243 40.12 42.44 59.11
C GLU A 243 38.67 42.29 59.57
N ALA A 244 37.76 41.85 58.69
CA ALA A 244 36.37 41.59 59.03
C ALA A 244 36.25 40.47 60.09
N GLN A 245 37.04 39.40 59.97
CA GLN A 245 37.09 38.33 60.96
C GLN A 245 37.60 38.83 62.33
N LEU A 246 38.61 39.69 62.35
CA LEU A 246 39.14 40.30 63.58
C LEU A 246 38.12 41.24 64.23
N ALA A 247 37.43 42.07 63.45
CA ALA A 247 36.38 42.95 63.94
C ALA A 247 35.22 42.16 64.58
N LEU A 248 34.78 41.08 63.92
CA LEU A 248 33.75 40.19 64.45
C LEU A 248 34.20 39.50 65.75
N GLN A 249 35.46 39.05 65.83
CA GLN A 249 35.99 38.47 67.05
C GLN A 249 36.04 39.47 68.22
N LEU A 250 36.38 40.73 67.96
CA LEU A 250 36.37 41.78 68.98
C LEU A 250 34.94 42.07 69.45
N ALA A 251 34.00 42.25 68.52
CA ALA A 251 32.59 42.50 68.83
C ALA A 251 31.96 41.37 69.67
N ARG A 252 32.29 40.11 69.35
CA ARG A 252 31.89 38.94 70.15
C ARG A 252 32.39 39.00 71.58
N ARG A 253 33.69 39.27 71.76
CA ARG A 253 34.30 39.38 73.10
C ARG A 253 33.69 40.52 73.89
N ASP A 254 33.38 41.64 73.25
CA ASP A 254 32.75 42.80 73.89
C ASP A 254 31.30 42.50 74.29
N ARG A 255 30.53 41.80 73.45
CA ARG A 255 29.19 41.29 73.81
C ARG A 255 29.26 40.34 75.00
N GLU A 256 30.17 39.37 74.99
CA GLU A 256 30.35 38.42 76.08
C GLU A 256 30.74 39.11 77.39
N ARG A 257 31.60 40.14 77.33
CA ARG A 257 31.96 40.96 78.48
C ARG A 257 30.75 41.77 78.98
N ALA A 258 30.02 42.42 78.08
CA ALA A 258 28.82 43.19 78.43
C ALA A 258 27.75 42.30 79.07
N ALA A 259 27.59 41.06 78.60
CA ALA A 259 26.67 40.09 79.19
C ALA A 259 27.03 39.77 80.65
N ARG A 260 28.31 39.46 80.92
CA ARG A 260 28.78 39.19 82.29
C ARG A 260 28.60 40.38 83.22
N LEU A 261 28.84 41.60 82.74
CA LEU A 261 28.70 42.83 83.54
C LEU A 261 27.24 43.19 83.85
N VAL A 262 26.32 42.93 82.93
CA VAL A 262 24.88 43.10 83.17
C VAL A 262 24.39 42.06 84.17
N GLU A 263 24.83 40.80 84.05
CA GLU A 263 24.48 39.71 84.97
C GLU A 263 24.95 39.98 86.41
N SER A 264 26.12 40.58 86.58
CA SER A 264 26.63 40.99 87.90
C SER A 264 26.05 42.32 88.43
N GLY A 265 25.05 42.90 87.75
CA GLY A 265 24.43 44.19 88.09
C GLY A 265 25.34 45.42 87.94
N ALA A 266 26.51 45.27 87.31
CA ALA A 266 27.54 46.31 87.20
C ALA A 266 27.36 47.21 85.96
N ALA A 267 26.47 46.87 85.03
CA ALA A 267 26.17 47.64 83.83
C ALA A 267 24.68 47.64 83.48
N PRO A 268 24.14 48.71 82.84
CA PRO A 268 22.76 48.76 82.36
C PRO A 268 22.50 47.79 81.19
N ALA A 269 21.28 47.22 81.12
CA ALA A 269 20.86 46.30 80.06
C ALA A 269 21.07 46.85 78.63
N ARG A 270 20.90 48.18 78.45
CA ARG A 270 21.12 48.88 77.17
C ARG A 270 22.52 48.60 76.57
N ARG A 271 23.55 48.46 77.40
CA ARG A 271 24.93 48.21 76.93
C ARG A 271 25.10 46.82 76.30
N LEU A 272 24.35 45.83 76.75
CA LEU A 272 24.33 44.50 76.14
C LEU A 272 23.59 44.51 74.80
N ASP A 273 22.49 45.25 74.70
CA ASP A 273 21.72 45.37 73.45
C ASP A 273 22.50 46.14 72.37
N GLU A 274 23.24 47.19 72.75
CA GLU A 274 24.18 47.89 71.86
C GLU A 274 25.28 46.94 71.33
N ALA A 275 25.90 46.14 72.21
CA ALA A 275 26.94 45.19 71.81
C ALA A 275 26.40 44.05 70.92
N ARG A 276 25.18 43.57 71.17
CA ARG A 276 24.48 42.59 70.31
C ARG A 276 24.17 43.16 68.93
N THR A 277 23.73 44.41 68.87
CA THR A 277 23.44 45.08 67.60
C THR A 277 24.71 45.24 66.78
N LEU A 278 25.81 45.65 67.40
CA LEU A 278 27.10 45.82 66.74
C LEU A 278 27.66 44.49 66.20
N GLU A 279 27.56 43.39 66.97
CA GLU A 279 27.94 42.06 66.48
C GLU A 279 27.09 41.61 65.28
N ALA A 280 25.79 41.91 65.27
CA ALA A 280 24.88 41.49 64.21
C ALA A 280 25.07 42.23 62.87
N THR A 281 25.74 43.38 62.90
CA THR A 281 25.98 44.25 61.73
C THR A 281 27.34 44.02 61.05
N LEU A 282 28.18 43.14 61.60
CA LEU A 282 29.50 42.73 61.09
C LEU A 282 29.42 41.36 60.43
#